data_AF-A0A956F2V8-F1
#
_entry.id   AF-A0A956F2V8-F1
#
_cell.length_a   1.000
_cell.length_b   1.000
_cell.length_c   1.000
_cell.angle_alpha   90.00
_cell.angle_beta   90.00
_cell.angle_gamma   90.00
#
_symmetry.space_group_name_H-M   'P 1'
#
loop_
_entity.id
_entity.type
_entity.pdbx_description
1 polymer ?
#
loop_
_entity_poly.entity_id
_entity_poly.type
_entity_poly.pdbx_seq_one_letter_code
_entity_poly.pdbx_strand_id
1 'polypeptide(L)'
;MSEGETTTTAGKRPLYLVLALAALSLVGMMVFLEGFQLINATTDPEFAARETAELQPVLAAVLKTQFETIAELHKIMTPMGVALVLLGGVLSIVSMRGIFGRASAGTILQVALVSGGAMVLNFVLSAPVRAAATAALGTISNPEAAQIAHFLPAIYGLKLALPLMTLALAVFGVTRRAAREALGAASDQVSEEQ
;
A
#
# COMPACT_ATOMS: atom_id res chain seq x y z
N MET A 1 -36.99 42.19 15.60
CA MET A 1 -35.60 42.01 15.14
C MET A 1 -35.24 40.57 15.42
N SER A 2 -34.98 39.80 14.36
CA SER A 2 -34.78 38.36 14.41
C SER A 2 -33.37 38.08 14.93
N GLU A 3 -33.26 37.37 16.05
CA GLU A 3 -31.98 36.85 16.54
C GLU A 3 -31.50 35.76 15.58
N GLY A 4 -30.31 35.96 15.04
CA GLY A 4 -29.65 35.05 14.12
C GLY A 4 -29.24 33.78 14.86
N GLU A 5 -29.89 32.69 14.48
CA GLU A 5 -29.58 31.33 14.87
C GLU A 5 -28.15 30.98 14.42
N THR A 6 -27.17 31.13 15.32
CA THR A 6 -25.81 30.60 15.14
C THR A 6 -25.88 29.09 15.20
N THR A 7 -26.17 28.46 14.06
CA THR A 7 -25.99 27.02 13.89
C THR A 7 -24.50 26.70 13.96
N THR A 8 -24.02 26.45 15.18
CA THR A 8 -22.77 25.75 15.42
C THR A 8 -22.86 24.38 14.76
N THR A 9 -22.38 24.26 13.52
CA THR A 9 -22.21 22.97 12.88
C THR A 9 -21.09 22.25 13.63
N ALA A 10 -21.47 21.44 14.63
CA ALA A 10 -20.60 20.43 15.23
C ALA A 10 -19.90 19.67 14.08
N GLY A 11 -18.58 19.85 13.98
CA GLY A 11 -17.80 19.58 12.77
C GLY A 11 -17.90 18.14 12.30
N LYS A 12 -18.77 17.87 11.33
CA LYS A 12 -18.81 16.58 10.62
C LYS A 12 -17.49 16.42 9.88
N ARG A 13 -16.79 15.30 10.14
CA ARG A 13 -15.57 14.94 9.41
C ARG A 13 -15.87 14.95 7.92
N PRO A 14 -15.05 15.63 7.11
CA PRO A 14 -15.34 15.72 5.69
C PRO A 14 -15.23 14.33 5.06
N LEU A 15 -16.24 13.94 4.28
CA LEU A 15 -16.37 12.61 3.66
C LEU A 15 -15.11 12.21 2.87
N TYR A 16 -14.47 13.17 2.20
CA TYR A 16 -13.24 12.93 1.44
C TYR A 16 -12.10 12.37 2.30
N LEU A 17 -12.02 12.75 3.58
CA LEU A 17 -10.96 12.30 4.48
C LEU A 17 -11.22 10.87 4.97
N VAL A 18 -12.48 10.54 5.21
CA VAL A 18 -12.87 9.16 5.55
C VAL A 18 -12.55 8.22 4.40
N LEU A 19 -12.88 8.62 3.17
CA LEU A 19 -12.55 7.86 1.96
C LEU A 19 -11.04 7.72 1.76
N ALA A 20 -10.26 8.80 1.96
CA ALA A 20 -8.81 8.75 1.85
C ALA A 20 -8.17 7.80 2.87
N LEU A 21 -8.65 7.81 4.12
CA LEU A 21 -8.14 6.91 5.17
C LEU A 21 -8.61 5.46 4.96
N ALA A 22 -9.81 5.24 4.43
CA ALA A 22 -10.27 3.91 4.06
C ALA A 22 -9.41 3.32 2.93
N ALA A 23 -9.13 4.12 1.89
CA ALA A 23 -8.23 3.73 0.81
C ALA A 23 -6.80 3.45 1.32
N LEU A 24 -6.30 4.29 2.24
CA LEU A 24 -5.00 4.07 2.87
C LEU A 24 -4.96 2.78 3.71
N SER A 25 -6.06 2.44 4.38
CA SER A 25 -6.20 1.17 5.09
C SER A 25 -6.14 -0.04 4.15
N LEU A 26 -6.81 0.04 3.00
CA LEU A 26 -6.76 -1.00 1.97
C LEU A 26 -5.36 -1.17 1.40
N VAL A 27 -4.64 -0.07 1.16
CA VAL A 27 -3.24 -0.10 0.75
C VAL A 27 -2.38 -0.79 1.82
N GLY A 28 -2.57 -0.45 3.10
CA GLY A 28 -1.89 -1.13 4.21
C GLY A 28 -2.14 -2.64 4.22
N MET A 29 -3.38 -3.07 3.97
CA MET A 29 -3.74 -4.49 3.86
C MET A 29 -3.06 -5.17 2.66
N MET A 30 -3.02 -4.52 1.49
CA MET A 30 -2.35 -5.08 0.31
C MET A 30 -0.85 -5.28 0.57
N VAL A 31 -0.19 -4.32 1.21
CA VAL A 31 1.23 -4.41 1.59
C VAL A 31 1.47 -5.53 2.61
N PHE A 32 0.57 -5.65 3.58
CA PHE A 32 0.62 -6.74 4.56
C PHE A 32 0.56 -8.10 3.88
N LEU A 33 -0.39 -8.29 2.96
CA LEU A 33 -0.54 -9.53 2.21
C LEU A 33 0.68 -9.83 1.33
N GLU A 34 1.23 -8.82 0.66
CA GLU A 34 2.46 -8.96 -0.14
C GLU A 34 3.64 -9.39 0.74
N GLY A 35 3.79 -8.79 1.92
CA GLY A 35 4.81 -9.19 2.88
C GLY A 35 4.64 -10.64 3.36
N PHE A 36 3.40 -11.05 3.62
CA PHE A 36 3.08 -12.42 4.03
C PHE A 36 3.40 -13.44 2.92
N GLN A 37 3.08 -13.11 1.66
CA GLN A 37 3.45 -13.94 0.50
C GLN A 37 4.97 -14.08 0.35
N LEU A 38 5.74 -13.01 0.54
CA LEU A 38 7.20 -13.08 0.51
C LEU A 38 7.75 -14.01 1.60
N ILE A 39 7.22 -13.91 2.82
CA ILE A 39 7.64 -14.77 3.93
C ILE A 39 7.34 -16.23 3.57
N ASN A 40 6.10 -16.55 3.22
CA ASN A 40 5.71 -17.92 2.92
C ASN A 40 6.49 -18.51 1.73
N ALA A 41 6.71 -17.74 0.67
CA ALA A 41 7.52 -18.17 -0.46
C ALA A 41 8.96 -18.52 -0.07
N THR A 42 9.50 -17.92 1.01
CA THR A 42 10.85 -18.22 1.51
C THR A 42 10.90 -19.33 2.57
N THR A 43 9.82 -19.55 3.32
CA THR A 43 9.81 -20.47 4.47
C THR A 43 9.10 -21.79 4.21
N ASP A 44 8.19 -21.81 3.24
CA ASP A 44 7.36 -22.96 2.93
C ASP A 44 7.65 -23.47 1.51
N PRO A 45 8.30 -24.64 1.36
CA PRO A 45 8.69 -25.17 0.06
C PRO A 45 7.48 -25.59 -0.80
N GLU A 46 6.32 -25.83 -0.20
CA GLU A 46 5.10 -26.21 -0.93
C GLU A 46 4.25 -24.99 -1.31
N PHE A 47 4.62 -23.78 -0.85
CA PHE A 47 3.83 -22.57 -1.05
C PHE A 47 3.52 -22.33 -2.53
N ALA A 48 4.54 -22.39 -3.38
CA ALA A 48 4.39 -22.19 -4.81
C ALA A 48 3.45 -23.22 -5.45
N ALA A 49 3.53 -24.48 -5.04
CA ALA A 49 2.67 -25.55 -5.57
C ALA A 49 1.21 -25.35 -5.15
N ARG A 50 0.97 -24.94 -3.90
CA ARG A 50 -0.39 -24.68 -3.38
C ARG A 50 -1.04 -23.46 -4.02
N GLU A 51 -0.33 -22.36 -4.13
CA GLU A 51 -0.85 -21.10 -4.70
C GLU A 51 -1.09 -21.19 -6.21
N THR A 52 -0.47 -22.15 -6.90
CA THR A 52 -0.58 -22.30 -8.36
C THR A 52 -1.45 -23.48 -8.80
N ALA A 53 -1.92 -24.32 -7.88
CA ALA A 53 -2.62 -25.57 -8.18
C ALA A 53 -3.89 -25.38 -9.02
N GLU A 54 -4.64 -24.31 -8.79
CA GLU A 54 -5.91 -24.02 -9.48
C GLU A 54 -5.77 -22.96 -10.59
N LEU A 55 -4.55 -22.50 -10.87
CA LEU A 55 -4.32 -21.46 -11.87
C LEU A 55 -4.21 -22.04 -13.28
N GLN A 56 -4.49 -21.21 -14.27
CA GLN A 56 -4.22 -21.55 -15.68
C GLN A 56 -2.74 -21.89 -15.88
N PRO A 57 -2.38 -22.87 -16.73
CA PRO A 57 -1.01 -23.40 -16.82
C PRO A 57 0.07 -22.34 -17.06
N VAL A 58 -0.21 -21.34 -17.91
CA VAL A 58 0.73 -20.26 -18.21
C VAL A 58 0.93 -19.35 -17.00
N LEU A 59 -0.16 -18.99 -16.31
CA LEU A 59 -0.10 -18.15 -15.11
C LEU A 59 0.54 -18.89 -13.93
N ALA A 60 0.23 -20.18 -13.77
CA ALA A 60 0.84 -21.07 -12.79
C ALA A 60 2.35 -21.14 -12.98
N ALA A 61 2.84 -21.32 -14.22
CA ALA A 61 4.27 -21.35 -14.52
C ALA A 61 4.96 -20.03 -14.15
N VAL A 62 4.35 -18.89 -14.50
CA VAL A 62 4.90 -17.57 -14.17
C VAL A 62 4.96 -17.31 -12.67
N LEU A 63 3.88 -17.60 -11.93
CA LEU A 63 3.86 -17.43 -10.48
C LEU A 63 4.83 -18.38 -9.79
N LYS A 64 4.91 -19.63 -10.25
CA LYS A 64 5.86 -20.61 -9.73
C LYS A 64 7.30 -20.10 -9.87
N THR A 65 7.70 -19.61 -11.05
CA THR A 65 9.04 -19.03 -11.24
C THR A 65 9.27 -17.81 -10.33
N GLN A 66 8.25 -16.97 -10.11
CA GLN A 66 8.38 -15.86 -9.17
C GLN A 66 8.65 -16.35 -7.75
N PHE A 67 7.89 -17.32 -7.25
CA PHE A 67 8.07 -17.86 -5.91
C PHE A 67 9.40 -18.59 -5.74
N GLU A 68 9.83 -19.36 -6.73
CA GLU A 68 11.15 -20.01 -6.73
C GLU A 68 12.27 -18.96 -6.68
N THR A 69 12.18 -17.90 -7.48
CA THR A 69 13.17 -16.79 -7.44
C THR A 69 13.16 -16.05 -6.10
N ILE A 70 11.97 -15.87 -5.49
CA ILE A 70 11.85 -15.28 -4.15
C ILE A 70 12.54 -16.18 -3.10
N ALA A 71 12.36 -17.49 -3.19
CA ALA A 71 12.99 -18.47 -2.29
C ALA A 71 14.53 -18.45 -2.42
N GLU A 72 15.05 -18.35 -3.65
CA GLU A 72 16.49 -18.19 -3.89
C GLU A 72 17.04 -16.91 -3.24
N LEU A 73 16.26 -15.83 -3.26
CA LEU A 73 16.59 -14.54 -2.67
C LEU A 73 16.20 -14.41 -1.19
N HIS A 74 15.97 -15.50 -0.46
CA HIS A 74 15.47 -15.49 0.94
C HIS A 74 16.21 -14.50 1.85
N LYS A 75 17.55 -14.38 1.75
CA LYS A 75 18.35 -13.47 2.60
C LYS A 75 17.93 -12.00 2.47
N ILE A 76 17.35 -11.62 1.34
CA ILE A 76 16.88 -10.27 1.03
C ILE A 76 15.35 -10.20 1.18
N MET A 77 14.64 -11.22 0.67
CA MET A 77 13.19 -11.22 0.58
C MET A 77 12.49 -11.50 1.91
N THR A 78 13.05 -12.33 2.79
CA THR A 78 12.48 -12.59 4.11
C THR A 78 12.46 -11.33 5.00
N PRO A 79 13.56 -10.60 5.22
CA PRO A 79 13.52 -9.38 6.02
C PRO A 79 12.65 -8.29 5.37
N MET A 80 12.62 -8.21 4.03
CA MET A 80 11.69 -7.33 3.31
C MET A 80 10.24 -7.71 3.59
N GLY A 81 9.89 -9.01 3.51
CA GLY A 81 8.56 -9.52 3.81
C GLY A 81 8.11 -9.16 5.23
N VAL A 82 8.99 -9.34 6.23
CA VAL A 82 8.73 -8.93 7.62
C VAL A 82 8.49 -7.42 7.72
N ALA A 83 9.31 -6.61 7.05
CA ALA A 83 9.14 -5.15 7.04
C ALA A 83 7.80 -4.75 6.42
N LEU A 84 7.38 -5.37 5.32
CA LEU A 84 6.09 -5.09 4.67
C LEU A 84 4.91 -5.54 5.53
N VAL A 85 4.99 -6.70 6.19
CA VAL A 85 3.95 -7.14 7.15
C VAL A 85 3.78 -6.11 8.27
N LEU A 86 4.88 -5.68 8.89
CA LEU A 86 4.83 -4.70 9.98
C LEU A 86 4.32 -3.34 9.50
N LEU A 87 4.86 -2.82 8.40
CA LEU A 87 4.47 -1.51 7.88
C LEU A 87 3.05 -1.50 7.33
N GLY A 88 2.63 -2.55 6.63
CA GLY A 88 1.26 -2.70 6.12
C GLY A 88 0.25 -2.80 7.25
N GLY A 89 0.55 -3.60 8.28
CA GLY A 89 -0.27 -3.71 9.48
C GLY A 89 -0.39 -2.39 10.23
N VAL A 90 0.73 -1.70 10.50
CA VAL A 90 0.73 -0.39 11.16
C VAL A 90 -0.02 0.64 10.32
N LEU A 91 0.20 0.69 9.01
CA LEU A 91 -0.51 1.61 8.12
C LEU A 91 -2.02 1.39 8.14
N SER A 92 -2.47 0.13 8.12
CA SER A 92 -3.90 -0.21 8.22
C SER A 92 -4.48 0.22 9.56
N ILE A 93 -3.82 -0.14 10.68
CA ILE A 93 -4.29 0.20 12.04
C ILE A 93 -4.34 1.72 12.24
N VAL A 94 -3.28 2.44 11.87
CA VAL A 94 -3.20 3.90 12.03
C VAL A 94 -4.24 4.61 11.15
N SER A 95 -4.47 4.12 9.94
CA SER A 95 -5.53 4.65 9.04
C SER A 95 -6.92 4.42 9.63
N MET A 96 -7.19 3.21 10.12
CA MET A 96 -8.46 2.85 10.78
C MET A 96 -8.70 3.71 12.03
N ARG A 97 -7.67 3.87 12.88
CA ARG A 97 -7.73 4.79 14.03
C ARG A 97 -7.94 6.23 13.59
N GLY A 98 -7.35 6.63 12.47
CA GLY A 98 -7.53 7.93 11.83
C GLY A 98 -9.00 8.19 11.49
N ILE A 99 -9.72 7.20 10.97
CA ILE A 99 -11.16 7.31 10.64
C ILE A 99 -11.97 7.69 11.88
N PHE A 100 -11.69 7.04 13.01
CA PHE A 100 -12.31 7.32 14.31
C PHE A 100 -11.70 8.51 15.08
N GLY A 101 -10.67 9.15 14.54
CA GLY A 101 -10.04 10.32 15.15
C GLY A 101 -9.07 10.06 16.29
N ARG A 102 -8.57 8.84 16.38
CA ARG A 102 -7.69 8.36 17.44
C ARG A 102 -6.23 8.27 17.00
N ALA A 103 -5.86 8.95 15.91
CA ALA A 103 -4.52 9.00 15.36
C ALA A 103 -4.16 10.44 14.95
N SER A 104 -2.93 10.85 15.23
CA SER A 104 -2.42 12.16 14.84
C SER A 104 -2.13 12.20 13.33
N ALA A 105 -2.33 13.36 12.71
CA ALA A 105 -2.00 13.59 11.31
C ALA A 105 -0.51 13.32 11.02
N GLY A 106 0.38 13.70 11.96
CA GLY A 106 1.82 13.45 11.86
C GLY A 106 2.17 11.97 11.84
N THR A 107 1.55 11.15 12.70
CA THR A 107 1.76 9.69 12.71
C THR A 107 1.29 9.05 11.40
N ILE A 108 0.11 9.44 10.89
CA ILE A 108 -0.40 8.93 9.60
C ILE A 108 0.58 9.28 8.48
N LEU A 109 1.10 10.52 8.45
CA LEU A 109 2.05 10.98 7.45
C LEU A 109 3.38 10.22 7.51
N GLN A 110 3.96 10.06 8.71
CA GLN A 110 5.22 9.34 8.89
C GLN A 110 5.11 7.88 8.42
N VAL A 111 4.05 7.19 8.86
CA VAL A 111 3.83 5.78 8.46
C VAL A 111 3.60 5.70 6.95
N ALA A 112 2.79 6.58 6.37
CA ALA A 112 2.56 6.63 4.92
C ALA A 112 3.88 6.80 4.12
N LEU A 113 4.75 7.73 4.53
CA LEU A 113 6.03 7.97 3.87
C LEU A 113 6.98 6.77 3.97
N VAL A 114 7.10 6.17 5.17
CA VAL A 114 7.96 5.00 5.38
C VAL A 114 7.43 3.80 4.60
N SER A 115 6.11 3.56 4.61
CA SER A 115 5.48 2.50 3.80
C SER A 115 5.70 2.72 2.31
N GLY A 116 5.58 3.96 1.81
CA GLY A 116 5.87 4.29 0.41
C GLY A 116 7.32 4.02 0.03
N GLY A 117 8.27 4.39 0.90
CA GLY A 117 9.69 4.06 0.72
C GLY A 117 9.95 2.55 0.68
N ALA A 118 9.32 1.79 1.56
CA ALA A 118 9.43 0.33 1.58
C ALA A 118 8.86 -0.33 0.32
N MET A 119 7.74 0.18 -0.23
CA MET A 119 7.19 -0.31 -1.50
C MET A 119 8.15 -0.09 -2.67
N VAL A 120 8.75 1.11 -2.76
CA VAL A 120 9.73 1.43 -3.80
C VAL A 120 10.96 0.54 -3.66
N LEU A 121 11.46 0.37 -2.43
CA LEU A 121 12.59 -0.51 -2.17
C LEU A 121 12.28 -1.97 -2.54
N ASN A 122 11.10 -2.48 -2.16
CA ASN A 122 10.64 -3.81 -2.55
C ASN A 122 10.56 -3.95 -4.08
N PHE A 123 10.07 -2.93 -4.78
CA PHE A 123 10.03 -2.92 -6.23
C PHE A 123 11.44 -2.99 -6.85
N VAL A 124 12.41 -2.26 -6.31
CA VAL A 124 13.80 -2.32 -6.80
C VAL A 124 14.40 -3.69 -6.53
N LEU A 125 14.27 -4.21 -5.31
CA LEU A 125 14.84 -5.50 -4.92
C LEU A 125 14.19 -6.69 -5.64
N SER A 126 12.91 -6.56 -6.03
CA SER A 126 12.17 -7.59 -6.78
C SER A 126 12.45 -7.55 -8.30
N ALA A 127 13.41 -6.75 -8.77
CA ALA A 127 13.79 -6.73 -10.19
C ALA A 127 14.18 -8.11 -10.74
N PRO A 128 14.97 -8.95 -10.04
CA PRO A 128 15.29 -10.30 -10.52
C PRO A 128 14.05 -11.20 -10.62
N VAL A 129 13.11 -11.09 -9.67
CA VAL A 129 11.85 -11.84 -9.67
C VAL A 129 11.02 -11.50 -10.92
N ARG A 130 10.94 -10.22 -11.28
CA ARG A 130 10.27 -9.78 -12.52
C ARG A 130 10.99 -10.27 -13.78
N ALA A 131 12.33 -10.22 -13.78
CA ALA A 131 13.12 -10.70 -14.90
C ALA A 131 12.92 -12.20 -15.13
N ALA A 132 12.92 -13.00 -14.06
CA ALA A 132 12.66 -14.43 -14.10
C ALA A 132 11.25 -14.74 -14.63
N ALA A 133 10.23 -14.01 -14.17
CA ALA A 133 8.86 -14.12 -14.67
C ALA A 133 8.75 -13.84 -16.18
N THR A 134 9.43 -12.80 -16.67
CA THR A 134 9.46 -12.48 -18.10
C THR A 134 10.21 -13.53 -18.92
N ALA A 135 11.30 -14.10 -18.38
CA ALA A 135 12.07 -15.14 -19.03
C ALA A 135 11.26 -16.44 -19.13
N ALA A 136 10.52 -16.82 -18.08
CA ALA A 136 9.65 -17.98 -18.08
C ALA A 136 8.61 -17.92 -19.22
N LEU A 137 7.98 -16.76 -19.44
CA LEU A 137 7.05 -16.57 -20.56
C LEU A 137 7.69 -16.75 -21.93
N GLY A 138 8.97 -16.38 -22.08
CA GLY A 138 9.72 -16.59 -23.34
C GLY A 138 9.99 -18.05 -23.68
N THR A 139 9.92 -18.95 -22.69
CA THR A 139 10.13 -20.41 -22.88
C THR A 139 8.84 -21.18 -23.17
N ILE A 140 7.68 -20.57 -22.95
CA ILE A 140 6.37 -21.21 -23.14
C ILE A 140 5.90 -21.00 -24.57
N SER A 141 5.84 -22.08 -25.37
CA SER A 141 5.25 -22.05 -26.71
C SER A 141 3.71 -22.02 -26.66
N ASN A 142 3.13 -20.92 -26.17
CA ASN A 142 1.68 -20.68 -26.12
C ASN A 142 1.37 -19.23 -26.55
N PRO A 143 0.41 -18.98 -27.46
CA PRO A 143 -0.01 -17.63 -27.83
C PRO A 143 -0.48 -16.77 -26.64
N GLU A 144 -1.06 -17.37 -25.60
CA GLU A 144 -1.45 -16.68 -24.35
C GLU A 144 -0.23 -16.17 -23.58
N ALA A 145 0.90 -16.89 -23.62
CA ALA A 145 2.13 -16.47 -22.97
C ALA A 145 2.68 -15.18 -23.59
N ALA A 146 2.58 -15.04 -24.92
CA ALA A 146 2.97 -13.82 -25.62
C ALA A 146 2.08 -12.62 -25.25
N GLN A 147 0.76 -12.84 -25.07
CA GLN A 147 -0.15 -11.81 -24.59
C GLN A 147 0.18 -11.38 -23.16
N ILE A 148 0.37 -12.33 -22.25
CA ILE A 148 0.73 -12.04 -20.86
C ILE A 148 2.07 -11.29 -20.82
N ALA A 149 3.07 -11.72 -21.59
CA ALA A 149 4.39 -11.07 -21.65
C ALA A 149 4.30 -9.60 -22.09
N HIS A 150 3.37 -9.28 -22.99
CA HIS A 150 3.15 -7.91 -23.45
C HIS A 150 2.63 -7.00 -22.32
N PHE A 151 1.70 -7.49 -21.49
CA PHE A 151 1.09 -6.69 -20.42
C PHE A 151 1.84 -6.76 -19.09
N LEU A 152 2.67 -7.77 -18.87
CA LEU A 152 3.31 -8.02 -17.58
C LEU A 152 4.14 -6.84 -17.04
N PRO A 153 4.96 -6.12 -17.85
CA PRO A 153 5.67 -4.94 -17.38
C PRO A 153 4.73 -3.82 -16.92
N ALA A 154 3.63 -3.62 -17.65
CA ALA A 154 2.62 -2.63 -17.29
C ALA A 154 1.92 -3.00 -15.98
N ILE A 155 1.59 -4.28 -15.77
CA ILE A 155 0.99 -4.78 -14.53
C ILE A 155 1.92 -4.52 -13.33
N TYR A 156 3.23 -4.78 -13.46
CA TYR A 156 4.19 -4.48 -12.39
C TYR A 156 4.28 -2.98 -12.08
N GLY A 157 4.27 -2.14 -13.12
CA GLY A 157 4.22 -0.68 -12.94
C GLY A 157 2.95 -0.24 -12.22
N LEU A 158 1.80 -0.80 -12.59
CA LEU A 158 0.50 -0.47 -12.03
C LEU A 158 0.35 -0.93 -10.57
N LYS A 159 0.91 -2.12 -10.24
CA LYS A 159 0.98 -2.65 -8.87
C LYS A 159 1.73 -1.71 -7.92
N LEU A 160 2.75 -0.99 -8.40
CA LEU A 160 3.45 0.02 -7.61
C LEU A 160 2.75 1.39 -7.66
N ALA A 161 2.33 1.83 -8.84
CA ALA A 161 1.82 3.18 -9.05
C ALA A 161 0.50 3.44 -8.29
N LEU A 162 -0.43 2.48 -8.28
CA LEU A 162 -1.72 2.65 -7.62
C LEU A 162 -1.61 2.88 -6.09
N PRO A 163 -0.86 2.05 -5.34
CA PRO A 163 -0.60 2.31 -3.92
C PRO A 163 0.08 3.66 -3.67
N LEU A 164 1.08 4.04 -4.49
CA LEU A 164 1.78 5.31 -4.34
C LEU A 164 0.88 6.51 -4.63
N MET A 165 0.03 6.44 -5.65
CA MET A 165 -0.97 7.47 -5.92
C MET A 165 -1.96 7.60 -4.76
N THR A 166 -2.43 6.49 -4.22
CA THR A 166 -3.33 6.48 -3.05
C THR A 166 -2.66 7.10 -1.83
N LEU A 167 -1.39 6.76 -1.58
CA LEU A 167 -0.57 7.34 -0.53
C LEU A 167 -0.42 8.85 -0.72
N ALA A 168 -0.10 9.32 -1.93
CA ALA A 168 0.05 10.74 -2.24
C ALA A 168 -1.26 11.52 -2.00
N LEU A 169 -2.40 10.97 -2.44
CA LEU A 169 -3.72 11.56 -2.21
C LEU A 169 -4.07 11.61 -0.71
N ALA A 170 -3.78 10.54 0.04
CA ALA A 170 -4.02 10.48 1.47
C ALA A 170 -3.15 11.49 2.23
N VAL A 171 -1.87 11.60 1.88
CA VAL A 171 -0.94 12.59 2.42
C VAL A 171 -1.44 14.00 2.17
N PHE A 172 -1.85 14.32 0.94
CA PHE A 172 -2.40 15.63 0.60
C PHE A 172 -3.68 15.95 1.40
N GLY A 173 -4.57 14.97 1.58
CA GLY A 173 -5.79 15.13 2.36
C GLY A 173 -5.52 15.39 3.85
N VAL A 174 -4.53 14.69 4.42
CA VAL A 174 -4.14 14.81 5.84
C VAL A 174 -3.40 16.11 6.11
N THR A 175 -2.45 16.50 5.26
CA THR A 175 -1.68 17.75 5.44
C THR A 175 -2.55 18.99 5.28
N ARG A 176 -3.50 19.00 4.33
CA ARG A 176 -4.46 20.11 4.18
C ARG A 176 -5.33 20.30 5.42
N ARG A 177 -5.73 19.20 6.07
CA ARG A 177 -6.46 19.25 7.34
C ARG A 177 -5.58 19.76 8.47
N ALA A 178 -4.37 19.22 8.62
CA ALA A 178 -3.43 19.64 9.65
C ALA A 178 -3.09 21.14 9.55
N ALA A 179 -2.92 21.66 8.32
CA ALA A 179 -2.71 23.09 8.09
C ALA A 179 -3.92 23.95 8.51
N ARG A 180 -5.16 23.49 8.27
CA ARG A 180 -6.37 24.18 8.74
C ARG A 180 -6.51 24.14 10.26
N GLU A 181 -6.22 23.01 10.88
CA GLU A 181 -6.27 22.86 12.34
C GLU A 181 -5.21 23.76 13.02
N ALA A 182 -4.00 23.85 12.45
CA ALA A 182 -2.95 24.74 12.95
C ALA A 182 -3.29 26.23 12.79
N LEU A 183 -3.86 26.62 11.63
CA LEU A 183 -4.28 28.01 11.39
C LEU A 183 -5.47 28.42 12.28
N GLY A 184 -6.43 27.51 12.52
CA GLY A 184 -7.56 27.76 13.42
C GLY A 184 -7.13 27.89 14.88
N ALA A 185 -6.21 27.04 15.35
CA ALA A 185 -5.68 27.14 16.70
C ALA A 185 -4.91 28.46 16.93
N ALA A 186 -4.20 28.95 15.90
CA ALA A 186 -3.50 30.24 15.97
C ALA A 186 -4.46 31.43 16.03
N SER A 187 -5.62 31.39 15.37
CA SER A 187 -6.62 32.46 15.44
C SER A 187 -7.36 32.52 16.78
N ASP A 188 -7.59 31.37 17.42
CA ASP A 188 -8.23 31.32 18.74
C ASP A 188 -7.29 31.85 19.83
N GLN A 189 -5.99 31.53 19.78
CA GLN A 189 -4.99 32.05 20.72
C GLN A 189 -4.85 33.57 20.67
N VAL A 190 -4.88 34.18 19.48
CA VAL A 190 -4.82 35.65 19.33
C VAL A 190 -6.07 36.34 19.89
N SER A 191 -7.20 35.64 19.94
CA SER A 191 -8.46 36.18 20.46
C SER A 191 -8.60 36.08 21.98
N GLU A 192 -7.89 35.14 22.63
CA GLU A 192 -7.86 35.03 24.10
C GLU A 192 -6.88 36.01 24.78
N GLU A 193 -5.92 36.57 24.02
CA GLU A 193 -4.95 37.56 24.51
C GLU A 193 -5.41 39.04 24.36
N GLN A 194 -6.60 39.29 23.80
CA GLN A 194 -7.22 40.62 23.67
C GLN A 194 -8.35 40.84 24.68
#